data_AF-A0A7D5Z2X5-F1
#
_entry.id   AF-A0A7D5Z2X5-F1
#
_cell.length_a   1.000
_cell.length_b   1.000
_cell.length_c   1.000
_cell.angle_alpha   90.00
_cell.angle_beta   90.00
_cell.angle_gamma   90.00
#
_symmetry.space_group_name_H-M   'P 1'
#
loop_
_entity.id
_entity.type
_entity.pdbx_description
1 polymer ?
#
loop_
_entity_poly.entity_id
_entity_poly.type
_entity_poly.pdbx_seq_one_letter_code
_entity_poly.pdbx_strand_id
1 'polypeptide(L)'
;MQISGPPLVAVATGIVGSAWAAGAIASLSLIVIPVLKVSPESTAPAWADVYKRGAALMPKVAVGVALAYGYAAYDVQSHGGKWVGFAAAAGSMLAIVPFTLAVMTRTNASLQKAAKDGTPGSDPQVNSLLDDWAWMNFARSLFPLASAVIGAISFVNNNA
;
A
#
# COMPACT_ATOMS: atom_id res chain seq x y z
N MET A 1 17.72 -29.47 20.28
CA MET A 1 18.17 -28.20 19.65
C MET A 1 16.98 -27.25 19.72
N GLN A 2 17.12 -26.09 20.36
CA GLN A 2 16.01 -25.18 20.64
C GLN A 2 15.36 -24.71 19.34
N ILE A 3 14.08 -25.03 19.16
CA ILE A 3 13.26 -24.49 18.07
C ILE A 3 12.87 -23.08 18.52
N SER A 4 13.75 -22.11 18.25
CA SER A 4 13.43 -20.70 18.43
C SER A 4 12.45 -20.32 17.32
N GLY A 5 11.22 -19.93 17.68
CA GLY A 5 10.23 -19.46 16.71
C GLY A 5 10.69 -18.20 15.96
N PRO A 6 9.93 -17.76 14.94
CA PRO A 6 10.27 -16.59 14.14
C PRO A 6 10.54 -15.34 14.99
N PRO A 7 11.40 -14.40 14.53
CA PRO A 7 11.74 -13.21 15.30
C PRO A 7 10.51 -12.33 15.49
N LEU A 8 9.89 -12.42 16.68
CA LEU A 8 8.57 -11.84 16.97
C LEU A 8 8.49 -10.36 16.63
N VAL A 9 9.53 -9.59 16.95
CA VAL A 9 9.58 -8.15 16.66
C VAL A 9 9.48 -7.91 15.15
N ALA A 10 10.26 -8.60 14.34
CA ALA A 10 10.26 -8.43 12.89
C ALA A 10 8.93 -8.87 12.25
N VAL A 11 8.38 -9.99 12.70
CA VAL A 11 7.07 -10.47 12.23
C VAL A 11 5.94 -9.51 12.62
N ALA A 12 5.92 -9.05 13.87
CA ALA A 12 4.91 -8.11 14.35
C ALA A 12 5.01 -6.77 13.61
N THR A 13 6.22 -6.24 13.41
CA THR A 13 6.45 -5.05 12.58
C THR A 13 5.93 -5.24 11.16
N GLY A 14 6.19 -6.40 10.55
CA GLY A 14 5.69 -6.74 9.22
C GLY A 14 4.16 -6.74 9.17
N ILE A 15 3.49 -7.45 10.07
CA ILE A 15 2.03 -7.61 10.06
C ILE A 15 1.34 -6.28 10.34
N VAL A 16 1.73 -5.58 11.41
CA VAL A 16 1.12 -4.31 11.82
C VAL A 16 1.39 -3.23 10.77
N GLY A 17 2.62 -3.15 10.25
CA GLY A 17 2.98 -2.19 9.22
C GLY A 17 2.19 -2.41 7.91
N SER A 18 2.04 -3.66 7.48
CA SER A 18 1.21 -4.02 6.33
C SER A 18 -0.26 -3.68 6.53
N ALA A 19 -0.85 -4.02 7.68
CA ALA A 19 -2.24 -3.72 7.99
C ALA A 19 -2.52 -2.21 8.06
N TRP A 20 -1.62 -1.45 8.71
CA TRP A 20 -1.70 0.00 8.75
C TRP A 20 -1.61 0.61 7.34
N ALA A 21 -0.68 0.14 6.51
CA ALA A 21 -0.54 0.62 5.13
C ALA A 21 -1.78 0.31 4.29
N ALA A 22 -2.40 -0.86 4.46
CA ALA A 22 -3.65 -1.22 3.78
C ALA A 22 -4.76 -0.23 4.13
N GLY A 23 -5.00 0.00 5.42
CA GLY A 23 -6.02 0.94 5.89
C GLY A 23 -5.75 2.38 5.44
N ALA A 24 -4.50 2.83 5.53
CA ALA A 24 -4.09 4.16 5.11
C ALA A 24 -4.27 4.38 3.60
N ILE A 25 -4.01 3.38 2.77
CA ILE A 25 -4.25 3.48 1.31
C ILE A 25 -5.75 3.42 1.01
N ALA A 26 -6.49 2.50 1.63
CA ALA A 26 -7.92 2.33 1.40
C ALA A 26 -8.72 3.58 1.79
N SER A 27 -8.34 4.25 2.88
CA SER A 27 -9.03 5.48 3.34
C SER A 27 -8.98 6.63 2.34
N LEU A 28 -7.94 6.69 1.48
CA LEU A 28 -7.89 7.69 0.41
C LEU A 28 -9.07 7.51 -0.56
N SER A 29 -9.40 6.27 -0.91
CA SER A 29 -10.52 5.98 -1.80
C SER A 29 -11.88 6.12 -1.10
N LEU A 30 -11.98 5.63 0.14
CA LEU A 30 -13.26 5.54 0.85
C LEU A 30 -13.69 6.85 1.52
N ILE A 31 -12.74 7.73 1.85
CA ILE A 31 -13.01 8.95 2.62
C ILE A 31 -12.52 10.18 1.86
N VAL A 32 -11.24 10.20 1.45
CA VAL A 32 -10.65 11.41 0.87
C VAL A 32 -11.30 11.77 -0.46
N ILE A 33 -11.41 10.84 -1.40
CA ILE A 33 -12.01 11.15 -2.72
C ILE A 33 -13.44 11.68 -2.60
N PRO A 34 -14.37 11.06 -1.85
CA PRO A 34 -15.70 11.64 -1.60
C PRO A 34 -15.65 13.05 -1.04
N VAL A 35 -14.79 13.32 -0.06
CA VAL A 35 -14.62 14.65 0.54
C VAL A 35 -14.14 15.67 -0.50
N LEU A 36 -13.17 15.31 -1.35
CA LEU A 36 -12.65 16.21 -2.38
C LEU A 36 -13.73 16.60 -3.40
N LYS A 37 -14.70 15.72 -3.67
CA LYS A 37 -15.82 16.00 -4.58
C LYS A 37 -16.85 17.00 -4.04
N VAL A 38 -16.84 17.29 -2.73
CA VAL A 38 -17.74 18.28 -2.10
C VAL A 38 -17.35 19.73 -2.46
N SER A 39 -16.07 19.98 -2.75
CA SER A 39 -15.55 21.32 -3.07
C SER A 39 -14.87 21.32 -4.45
N PRO A 40 -15.63 21.47 -5.55
CA PRO A 40 -15.14 21.35 -6.91
C PRO A 40 -13.92 22.21 -7.24
N GLU A 41 -13.86 23.44 -6.73
CA GLU A 41 -12.80 24.40 -7.03
C GLU A 41 -11.41 23.93 -6.54
N SER A 42 -11.35 23.11 -5.50
CA SER A 42 -10.09 22.66 -4.88
C SER A 42 -9.81 21.17 -5.08
N THR A 43 -10.70 20.43 -5.75
CA THR A 43 -10.63 18.96 -5.87
C THR A 43 -9.31 18.48 -6.47
N ALA A 44 -8.94 18.96 -7.67
CA ALA A 44 -7.75 18.48 -8.37
C ALA A 44 -6.43 18.90 -7.67
N PRO A 45 -6.25 20.17 -7.23
CA PRO A 45 -5.10 20.56 -6.41
C PRO A 45 -4.97 19.77 -5.10
N ALA A 46 -6.07 19.58 -4.37
CA ALA A 46 -6.06 18.84 -3.11
C ALA A 46 -5.73 17.35 -3.32
N TRP A 47 -6.25 16.73 -4.38
CA TRP A 47 -5.84 15.38 -4.77
C TRP A 47 -4.34 15.31 -5.08
N ALA A 48 -3.80 16.29 -5.80
CA ALA A 48 -2.38 16.30 -6.18
C ALA A 48 -1.46 16.38 -4.96
N ASP A 49 -1.83 17.17 -3.95
CA ASP A 49 -1.12 17.25 -2.67
C ASP A 49 -1.20 15.96 -1.86
N VAL A 50 -2.37 15.32 -1.80
CA VAL A 50 -2.55 14.01 -1.17
C VAL A 50 -1.65 12.97 -1.86
N TYR A 51 -1.68 12.92 -3.19
CA TYR A 51 -0.85 12.01 -3.98
C TYR A 51 0.64 12.24 -3.71
N LYS A 52 1.10 13.49 -3.73
CA LYS A 52 2.50 13.86 -3.49
C LYS A 52 2.98 13.38 -2.12
N ARG A 53 2.19 13.59 -1.06
CA ARG A 53 2.50 13.14 0.30
C ARG A 53 2.56 11.61 0.37
N GLY A 54 1.58 10.93 -0.22
CA GLY A 54 1.54 9.47 -0.29
C GLY A 54 2.73 8.88 -1.03
N ALA A 55 3.10 9.44 -2.19
CA ALA A 55 4.24 9.01 -3.00
C ALA A 55 5.59 9.22 -2.30
N ALA A 56 5.71 10.21 -1.41
CA ALA A 56 6.91 10.44 -0.62
C ALA A 56 7.03 9.52 0.62
N LEU A 57 5.89 9.07 1.17
CA LEU A 57 5.83 8.30 2.41
C LEU A 57 5.72 6.78 2.17
N MET A 58 4.75 6.34 1.36
CA MET A 58 4.39 4.92 1.24
C MET A 58 5.52 4.02 0.74
N PRO A 59 6.39 4.43 -0.21
CA PRO A 59 7.53 3.59 -0.59
C PRO A 59 8.49 3.32 0.56
N LYS A 60 8.71 4.29 1.46
CA LYS A 60 9.59 4.12 2.63
C LYS A 60 9.00 3.12 3.61
N VAL A 61 7.70 3.21 3.85
CA VAL A 61 6.96 2.24 4.68
C VAL A 61 7.04 0.84 4.06
N ALA A 62 6.81 0.72 2.74
CA ALA A 62 6.88 -0.56 2.05
C ALA A 62 8.26 -1.21 2.16
N VAL A 63 9.34 -0.43 2.00
CA VAL A 63 10.70 -0.92 2.20
C VAL A 63 10.92 -1.38 3.64
N GLY A 64 10.52 -0.59 4.64
CA GLY A 64 10.69 -0.95 6.05
C GLY A 64 9.97 -2.26 6.42
N VAL A 65 8.72 -2.41 5.98
CA VAL A 65 7.92 -3.63 6.17
C VAL A 65 8.53 -4.82 5.42
N ALA A 66 8.96 -4.62 4.17
CA ALA A 66 9.59 -5.67 3.37
C ALA A 66 10.92 -6.14 3.97
N LEU A 67 11.71 -5.24 4.55
CA LEU A 67 12.94 -5.59 5.26
C LEU A 67 12.66 -6.39 6.53
N ALA A 68 11.62 -6.03 7.29
CA ALA A 68 11.21 -6.79 8.48
C ALA A 68 10.81 -8.23 8.12
N TYR A 69 9.98 -8.40 7.08
CA TYR A 69 9.64 -9.73 6.57
C TYR A 69 10.82 -10.45 5.92
N GLY A 70 11.71 -9.73 5.24
CA GLY A 70 12.93 -10.29 4.66
C GLY A 70 13.86 -10.85 5.72
N TYR A 71 14.02 -10.12 6.84
CA TYR A 71 14.76 -10.61 8.00
C TYR A 71 14.09 -11.84 8.63
N ALA A 72 12.77 -11.81 8.82
CA ALA A 72 12.03 -12.96 9.32
C ALA A 72 12.18 -14.18 8.41
N ALA A 73 12.14 -14.00 7.09
CA ALA A 73 12.37 -15.06 6.12
C ALA A 73 13.79 -15.64 6.23
N TYR A 74 14.80 -14.77 6.29
CA TYR A 74 16.20 -15.17 6.45
C TYR A 74 16.44 -15.98 7.74
N ASP A 75 15.96 -15.47 8.87
CA ASP A 75 16.14 -16.12 10.17
C ASP A 75 15.45 -17.48 10.22
N VAL A 76 14.18 -17.55 9.79
CA VAL A 76 13.42 -18.80 9.72
C VAL A 76 14.08 -19.80 8.77
N GLN A 77 14.59 -19.36 7.63
CA GLN A 77 15.32 -20.22 6.69
C GLN A 77 16.59 -20.81 7.33
N SER A 78 17.36 -19.99 8.06
CA SER A 78 18.60 -20.41 8.71
C SER A 78 18.40 -21.47 9.80
N HIS A 79 17.19 -21.53 10.37
CA HIS A 79 16.79 -22.53 11.37
C HIS A 79 15.94 -23.68 10.78
N GLY A 80 15.82 -23.77 9.45
CA GLY A 80 15.13 -24.86 8.76
C GLY A 80 13.59 -24.76 8.74
N GLY A 81 13.03 -23.59 9.04
CA GLY A 81 11.59 -23.33 9.03
C GLY A 81 11.02 -22.94 7.66
N LYS A 82 9.71 -22.68 7.61
CA LYS A 82 8.94 -22.33 6.41
C LYS A 82 9.04 -20.82 6.11
N TRP A 83 10.10 -20.42 5.42
CA TRP A 83 10.42 -19.00 5.15
C TRP A 83 9.67 -18.37 3.96
N VAL A 84 9.24 -19.18 2.97
CA VAL A 84 8.66 -18.70 1.70
C VAL A 84 7.48 -17.77 1.90
N GLY A 85 6.65 -18.01 2.93
CA GLY A 85 5.50 -17.17 3.23
C GLY A 85 5.91 -15.75 3.66
N PHE A 86 6.96 -15.60 4.48
CA PHE A 86 7.48 -14.27 4.84
C PHE A 86 8.06 -13.54 3.61
N ALA A 87 8.78 -14.25 2.74
CA ALA A 87 9.26 -13.67 1.48
C ALA A 87 8.10 -13.23 0.56
N ALA A 88 7.04 -14.03 0.47
CA ALA A 88 5.83 -13.68 -0.28
C ALA A 88 5.12 -12.45 0.32
N ALA A 89 5.06 -12.34 1.65
CA ALA A 89 4.52 -11.16 2.33
C ALA A 89 5.33 -9.88 2.02
N ALA A 90 6.66 -9.97 2.00
CA ALA A 90 7.54 -8.87 1.60
C ALA A 90 7.30 -8.46 0.13
N GLY A 91 7.25 -9.44 -0.79
CA GLY A 91 6.98 -9.20 -2.20
C GLY A 91 5.62 -8.55 -2.44
N SER A 92 4.58 -9.03 -1.73
CA SER A 92 3.24 -8.47 -1.77
C SER A 92 3.21 -7.01 -1.31
N MET A 93 3.95 -6.65 -0.25
CA MET A 93 4.07 -5.26 0.20
C MET A 93 4.74 -4.37 -0.86
N LEU A 94 5.82 -4.85 -1.49
CA LEU A 94 6.55 -4.09 -2.51
C LEU A 94 5.75 -3.91 -3.80
N ALA A 95 4.79 -4.81 -4.08
CA ALA A 95 3.97 -4.79 -5.29
C ALA A 95 3.13 -3.51 -5.47
N ILE A 96 2.92 -2.72 -4.40
CA ILE A 96 2.23 -1.42 -4.51
C ILE A 96 2.93 -0.48 -5.49
N VAL A 97 4.27 -0.52 -5.58
CA VAL A 97 5.06 0.38 -6.43
C VAL A 97 4.89 0.04 -7.90
N PRO A 98 5.19 -1.19 -8.38
CA PRO A 98 4.96 -1.54 -9.78
C PRO A 98 3.50 -1.45 -10.18
N PHE A 99 2.54 -1.74 -9.29
CA PHE A 99 1.12 -1.52 -9.57
C PHE A 99 0.82 -0.04 -9.86
N THR A 100 1.33 0.89 -9.04
CA THR A 100 1.15 2.32 -9.29
C THR A 100 1.77 2.75 -10.62
N LEU A 101 2.97 2.28 -10.94
CA LEU A 101 3.67 2.66 -12.17
C LEU A 101 3.03 2.06 -13.44
N ALA A 102 2.53 0.82 -13.36
CA ALA A 102 1.95 0.14 -14.51
C ALA A 102 0.48 0.52 -14.75
N VAL A 103 -0.32 0.63 -13.70
CA VAL A 103 -1.78 0.75 -13.80
C VAL A 103 -2.25 2.19 -13.61
N MET A 104 -1.69 2.92 -12.65
CA MET A 104 -2.24 4.22 -12.25
C MET A 104 -1.58 5.43 -12.95
N THR A 105 -0.46 5.25 -13.65
CA THR A 105 0.36 6.36 -14.19
C THR A 105 -0.42 7.30 -15.10
N ARG A 106 -1.25 6.77 -16.01
CA ARG A 106 -2.03 7.61 -16.95
C ARG A 106 -3.03 8.49 -16.21
N THR A 107 -3.82 7.91 -15.32
CA THR A 107 -4.80 8.64 -14.51
C THR A 107 -4.11 9.64 -13.58
N ASN A 108 -3.00 9.25 -12.95
CA ASN A 108 -2.19 10.16 -12.12
C ASN A 108 -1.71 11.36 -12.95
N ALA A 109 -1.20 11.15 -14.16
CA ALA A 109 -0.72 12.22 -15.03
C ALA A 109 -1.85 13.18 -15.44
N SER A 110 -3.01 12.65 -15.79
CA SER A 110 -4.18 13.46 -16.15
C SER A 110 -4.70 14.30 -14.98
N LEU A 111 -4.80 13.73 -13.78
CA LEU A 111 -5.20 14.46 -12.58
C LEU A 111 -4.16 15.50 -12.15
N GLN A 112 -2.86 15.21 -12.30
CA GLN A 112 -1.79 16.19 -12.07
C GLN A 112 -1.86 17.35 -13.07
N LYS A 113 -2.22 17.07 -14.33
CA LYS A 113 -2.46 18.12 -15.33
C LYS A 113 -3.66 18.98 -14.95
N ALA A 114 -4.80 18.37 -14.62
CA ALA A 114 -6.00 19.09 -14.16
C ALA A 114 -5.70 19.98 -12.94
N ALA A 115 -4.88 19.50 -12.00
CA ALA A 115 -4.45 20.28 -10.84
C ALA A 115 -3.61 21.52 -11.22
N LYS A 116 -2.72 21.39 -12.22
CA LYS A 116 -1.90 22.51 -12.72
C LYS A 116 -2.71 23.52 -13.52
N ASP A 117 -3.64 23.03 -14.32
CA ASP A 117 -4.49 23.84 -15.19
C ASP A 117 -5.65 24.51 -14.41
N GLY A 118 -5.83 24.17 -13.13
CA GLY A 118 -6.91 24.70 -12.29
C GLY A 118 -8.28 24.20 -12.71
N THR A 119 -8.36 23.02 -13.34
CA THR A 119 -9.63 22.45 -13.81
C THR A 119 -10.50 22.07 -12.60
N PRO A 120 -11.74 22.59 -12.50
CA PRO A 120 -12.59 22.31 -11.35
C PRO A 120 -13.06 20.85 -11.38
N GLY A 121 -13.30 20.27 -10.21
CA GLY A 121 -13.84 18.92 -10.04
C GLY A 121 -15.29 18.74 -10.51
N SER A 122 -15.97 19.84 -10.89
CA SER A 122 -17.25 19.83 -11.58
C SER A 122 -17.11 19.46 -13.06
N ASP A 123 -15.90 19.53 -13.62
CA ASP A 123 -15.60 18.98 -14.94
C ASP A 123 -15.84 17.46 -14.92
N PRO A 124 -16.74 16.93 -15.79
CA PRO A 124 -17.05 15.51 -15.84
C PRO A 124 -15.82 14.62 -16.05
N GLN A 125 -14.80 15.10 -16.78
CA GLN A 125 -13.57 14.39 -17.01
C GLN A 125 -12.76 14.24 -15.71
N VAL A 126 -12.62 15.31 -14.93
CA VAL A 126 -11.92 15.27 -13.64
C VAL A 126 -12.67 14.37 -12.66
N ASN A 127 -13.99 14.46 -12.63
CA ASN A 127 -14.82 13.64 -11.76
C ASN A 127 -14.67 12.13 -12.04
N SER A 128 -14.71 11.75 -13.32
CA SER A 128 -14.50 10.37 -13.78
C SER A 128 -13.09 9.88 -13.46
N LEU A 129 -12.06 10.71 -13.68
CA LEU A 129 -10.68 10.36 -13.36
C LEU A 129 -10.49 10.09 -11.87
N LEU A 130 -11.20 10.81 -10.99
CA LEU A 130 -11.15 10.57 -9.55
C LEU A 130 -11.82 9.25 -9.15
N ASP A 131 -12.91 8.86 -9.82
CA ASP A 131 -13.55 7.56 -9.59
C ASP A 131 -12.66 6.40 -10.02
N ASP A 132 -12.07 6.50 -11.22
CA ASP A 132 -11.09 5.54 -11.71
C ASP A 132 -9.89 5.44 -10.75
N TRP A 133 -9.38 6.59 -10.31
CA TRP A 133 -8.29 6.64 -9.35
C TRP A 133 -8.67 5.99 -8.02
N ALA A 134 -9.86 6.29 -7.49
CA ALA A 134 -10.34 5.72 -6.23
C ALA A 134 -10.44 4.19 -6.31
N TRP A 135 -10.97 3.66 -7.41
CA TRP A 135 -11.07 2.23 -7.62
C TRP A 135 -9.70 1.55 -7.69
N MET A 136 -8.79 2.08 -8.53
CA MET A 136 -7.44 1.52 -8.65
C MET A 136 -6.65 1.64 -7.34
N ASN A 137 -6.80 2.74 -6.62
CA ASN A 137 -6.15 2.94 -5.33
C ASN A 137 -6.72 1.99 -4.26
N PHE A 138 -8.02 1.69 -4.31
CA PHE A 138 -8.61 0.69 -3.43
C PHE A 138 -8.04 -0.70 -3.75
N ALA A 139 -8.01 -1.11 -5.02
CA ALA A 139 -7.33 -2.33 -5.45
C ALA A 139 -5.87 -2.39 -4.99
N ARG A 140 -5.14 -1.27 -5.05
CA ARG A 140 -3.77 -1.16 -4.55
C ARG A 140 -3.65 -1.45 -3.04
N SER A 141 -4.64 -1.10 -2.23
CA SER A 141 -4.63 -1.40 -0.78
C SER A 141 -4.70 -2.89 -0.46
N LEU A 142 -5.17 -3.71 -1.40
CA LEU A 142 -5.29 -5.16 -1.21
C LEU A 142 -3.92 -5.85 -1.17
N PHE A 143 -2.88 -5.27 -1.76
CA PHE A 143 -1.52 -5.79 -1.68
C PHE A 143 -0.96 -5.75 -0.24
N PRO A 144 -0.93 -4.60 0.48
CA PRO A 144 -0.55 -4.59 1.88
C PRO A 144 -1.49 -5.44 2.76
N LEU A 145 -2.79 -5.52 2.44
CA LEU A 145 -3.70 -6.40 3.17
C LEU A 145 -3.30 -7.88 3.01
N ALA A 146 -3.06 -8.32 1.78
CA ALA A 146 -2.57 -9.67 1.51
C ALA A 146 -1.21 -9.93 2.18
N SER A 147 -0.31 -8.95 2.17
CA SER A 147 0.96 -9.01 2.90
C SER A 147 0.76 -9.28 4.40
N ALA A 148 -0.18 -8.58 5.05
CA ALA A 148 -0.50 -8.79 6.48
C ALA A 148 -1.05 -10.21 6.73
N VAL A 149 -1.99 -10.68 5.89
CA VAL A 149 -2.59 -12.01 6.01
C VAL A 149 -1.55 -13.11 5.80
N ILE A 150 -0.75 -13.01 4.74
CA ILE A 150 0.33 -13.97 4.45
C ILE A 150 1.34 -14.01 5.60
N GLY A 151 1.73 -12.85 6.14
CA GLY A 151 2.63 -12.76 7.28
C GLY A 151 2.07 -13.44 8.54
N ALA A 152 0.80 -13.22 8.85
CA ALA A 152 0.12 -13.86 9.99
C ALA A 152 0.02 -15.38 9.84
N ILE A 153 -0.36 -15.88 8.66
CA ILE A 153 -0.41 -17.32 8.36
C ILE A 153 1.00 -17.92 8.48
N SER A 154 2.02 -17.24 7.96
CA SER A 154 3.41 -17.69 8.03
C SER A 154 3.92 -17.79 9.46
N PHE A 155 3.52 -16.85 10.32
CA PHE A 155 3.82 -16.90 11.74
C PHE A 155 3.21 -18.12 12.42
N VAL A 156 1.91 -18.38 12.21
CA VAL A 156 1.22 -19.55 12.78
C VAL A 156 1.88 -20.86 12.32
N ASN A 157 2.18 -20.97 11.03
CA ASN A 157 2.76 -22.19 10.43
C ASN A 157 4.18 -22.54 10.89
N ASN A 158 4.91 -21.59 11.49
CA ASN A 158 6.25 -21.81 12.03
C ASN A 158 6.24 -21.98 13.57
N ASN A 159 5.08 -21.85 14.22
CA ASN A 159 4.90 -22.07 15.65
C ASN A 159 3.98 -23.27 15.97
N ALA A 160 3.43 -23.93 14.94
CA ALA A 160 2.63 -25.16 15.04
C ALA A 160 3.50 -26.38 14.72
#